data_AF-A0A967X9G4-F1
#
_entry.id   AF-A0A967X9G4-F1
#
_cell.length_a   1.000
_cell.length_b   1.000
_cell.length_c   1.000
_cell.angle_alpha   90.00
_cell.angle_beta   90.00
_cell.angle_gamma   90.00
#
_symmetry.space_group_name_H-M   'P 1'
#
loop_
_entity.id
_entity.type
_entity.pdbx_description
1 polymer ?
#
loop_
_entity_poly.entity_id
_entity_poly.type
_entity_poly.pdbx_seq_one_letter_code
_entity_poly.pdbx_strand_id
1 'polypeptide(L)' 'MQPSRPGPTRTAPPAGPDGFPFGRPRYRSYVLYAATSVPFLLEGLLLLRGLRALGAGPEAWAGFVASLAHPVYVVWHVLM' A
#
# COMPACT_ATOMS: atom_id res chain seq x y z
N MET A 1 37.49 -44.21 1.44
CA MET A 1 36.31 -43.35 1.21
C MET A 1 36.61 -42.47 0.00
N GLN A 2 35.76 -42.48 -1.03
CA GLN A 2 35.98 -41.67 -2.24
C GLN A 2 35.51 -40.23 -1.97
N PRO A 3 36.29 -39.19 -2.32
CA PRO A 3 35.88 -37.80 -2.11
C PRO A 3 34.66 -37.47 -2.99
N SER A 4 33.64 -36.82 -2.40
CA SER A 4 32.48 -36.32 -3.14
C SER A 4 32.94 -35.30 -4.18
N ARG A 5 32.68 -35.54 -5.47
CA ARG A 5 32.90 -34.54 -6.52
C ARG A 5 31.87 -33.41 -6.36
N PRO A 6 32.29 -32.13 -6.42
CA PRO A 6 31.35 -31.01 -6.46
C PRO A 6 30.43 -31.16 -7.68
N GLY A 7 29.11 -31.06 -7.46
CA GLY A 7 28.15 -30.99 -8.55
C GLY A 7 28.34 -29.70 -9.37
N PRO A 8 27.89 -29.67 -10.63
CA PRO A 8 28.00 -28.49 -11.48
C PRO A 8 27.25 -27.30 -10.86
N THR A 9 27.94 -26.18 -10.66
CA THR A 9 27.33 -24.93 -10.20
C THR A 9 26.45 -24.36 -11.31
N ARG A 10 25.16 -24.17 -11.03
CA ARG A 10 24.24 -23.50 -11.95
C ARG A 10 24.71 -22.07 -12.20
N THR A 11 25.11 -21.75 -13.43
CA THR A 11 25.54 -20.41 -13.87
C THR A 11 24.42 -19.56 -14.46
N ALA A 12 23.22 -20.14 -14.63
CA ALA A 12 22.07 -19.41 -15.15
C ALA A 12 21.67 -18.28 -14.17
N PRO A 13 21.32 -17.08 -14.67
CA PRO A 13 20.83 -16.00 -13.84
C PRO A 13 19.61 -16.45 -13.01
N PRO A 14 19.45 -15.92 -11.78
CA PRO A 14 18.26 -16.19 -10.99
C PRO A 14 17.02 -15.70 -11.76
N ALA A 15 16.13 -16.64 -12.10
CA ALA A 15 14.84 -16.32 -12.67
C ALA A 15 13.88 -15.92 -11.55
N GLY A 16 13.00 -14.94 -11.84
CA GLY A 16 11.91 -14.60 -10.95
C GLY A 16 11.00 -15.82 -10.71
N PRO A 17 10.37 -15.94 -9.54
CA PRO A 17 9.52 -17.07 -9.26
C PRO A 17 8.27 -17.08 -10.17
N ASP A 18 7.92 -18.27 -10.67
CA ASP A 18 6.79 -18.43 -11.58
C ASP A 18 5.48 -17.91 -10.98
N GLY A 19 4.80 -17.06 -11.74
CA GLY A 19 3.54 -16.46 -11.32
C GLY A 19 3.69 -15.34 -10.28
N PHE A 20 4.87 -14.77 -10.08
CA PHE A 20 4.93 -13.46 -9.43
C PHE A 20 4.32 -12.39 -10.33
N PRO A 21 3.52 -11.44 -9.83
CA PRO A 21 3.08 -11.30 -8.44
C PRO A 21 1.65 -11.83 -8.17
N PHE A 22 0.93 -12.35 -9.18
CA PHE A 22 -0.50 -12.71 -9.03
C PHE A 22 -0.86 -14.17 -9.36
N GLY A 23 0.08 -14.96 -9.86
CA GLY A 23 -0.13 -16.35 -10.25
C GLY A 23 -0.25 -17.34 -9.09
N ARG A 24 0.09 -16.95 -7.86
CA ARG A 24 -0.03 -17.82 -6.67
C ARG A 24 -0.83 -17.14 -5.54
N PRO A 25 -1.65 -17.87 -4.77
CA PRO A 25 -2.46 -17.29 -3.68
C PRO A 25 -1.64 -16.49 -2.66
N ARG A 26 -0.46 -17.00 -2.26
CA ARG A 26 0.44 -16.31 -1.32
C ARG A 26 0.92 -14.96 -1.85
N TYR A 27 1.23 -14.87 -3.16
CA TYR A 27 1.64 -13.60 -3.75
C TYR A 27 0.47 -12.62 -3.84
N ARG A 28 -0.74 -13.08 -4.13
CA ARG A 28 -1.93 -12.22 -4.09
C ARG A 28 -2.17 -11.63 -2.70
N SER A 29 -2.09 -12.44 -1.64
CA SER A 29 -2.22 -11.96 -0.26
C SER A 29 -1.12 -10.96 0.10
N TYR A 30 0.12 -11.23 -0.32
CA TYR A 30 1.24 -10.31 -0.10
C TYR A 30 1.06 -8.97 -0.83
N VAL A 31 0.64 -9.01 -2.10
CA VAL A 31 0.37 -7.79 -2.88
C VAL A 31 -0.83 -7.06 -2.32
N LEU A 32 -1.89 -7.75 -1.89
CA LEU A 32 -3.05 -7.12 -1.26
C LEU A 32 -2.65 -6.43 0.05
N TYR A 33 -1.81 -7.07 0.87
CA TYR A 33 -1.22 -6.45 2.05
C TYR A 33 -0.42 -5.20 1.68
N ALA A 34 0.48 -5.29 0.69
CA ALA A 34 1.24 -4.13 0.24
C ALA A 34 0.34 -3.02 -0.31
N ALA A 35 -0.76 -3.37 -0.98
CA ALA A 35 -1.73 -2.42 -1.54
C ALA A 35 -2.46 -1.60 -0.46
N THR A 36 -2.55 -2.09 0.79
CA THR A 36 -3.08 -1.29 1.91
C THR A 36 -2.27 -0.03 2.19
N SER A 37 -1.03 0.08 1.71
CA SER A 37 -0.27 1.33 1.80
C SER A 37 -0.89 2.50 1.02
N VAL A 38 -1.63 2.21 -0.06
CA VAL A 38 -2.31 3.23 -0.89
C VAL A 38 -3.36 4.00 -0.10
N PRO A 39 -4.33 3.35 0.58
CA PRO A 39 -5.28 4.10 1.38
C PRO A 39 -4.63 4.82 2.57
N PHE A 40 -3.62 4.25 3.22
CA PHE A 40 -2.87 4.98 4.26
C PHE A 40 -2.22 6.26 3.72
N LEU A 41 -1.68 6.22 2.49
CA LEU A 41 -1.14 7.39 1.83
C LEU A 41 -2.23 8.45 1.57
N LEU A 42 -3.40 8.03 1.08
CA LEU A 42 -4.53 8.92 0.81
C LEU A 42 -5.04 9.57 2.10
N GLU A 43 -5.11 8.81 3.20
CA GLU A 43 -5.47 9.33 4.52
C GLU A 43 -4.45 10.35 5.01
N GLY A 44 -3.14 10.06 4.85
CA GLY A 44 -2.09 11.03 5.14
C GLY A 44 -2.22 12.33 4.34
N LEU A 45 -2.58 12.25 3.06
CA LEU A 45 -2.83 13.44 2.23
C LEU A 45 -4.08 14.21 2.70
N LEU A 46 -5.13 13.51 3.11
CA LEU A 46 -6.34 14.12 3.67
C LEU A 46 -6.03 14.87 4.97
N LEU A 47 -5.24 14.27 5.86
CA LEU A 47 -4.76 14.91 7.10
C LEU A 47 -3.92 16.15 6.81
N LEU A 48 -3.00 16.09 5.84
CA LEU A 48 -2.21 17.26 5.43
C LEU A 48 -3.10 18.38 4.86
N ARG A 49 -4.16 18.05 4.13
CA ARG A 49 -5.17 19.03 3.68
C ARG A 49 -5.88 19.67 4.87
N GLY A 50 -6.28 18.86 5.86
CA GLY A 50 -6.89 19.34 7.10
C GLY A 50 -5.96 20.26 7.89
N LEU A 51 -4.69 19.90 8.02
CA LEU A 51 -3.68 20.71 8.70
C LEU A 51 -3.49 22.08 8.02
N ARG A 52 -3.45 22.12 6.68
CA ARG A 52 -3.39 23.40 5.94
C ARG A 52 -4.64 24.24 6.16
N ALA A 53 -5.82 23.63 6.16
CA ALA A 53 -7.09 24.32 6.42
C ALA A 53 -7.12 24.88 7.85
N LEU A 54 -6.62 24.12 8.83
CA LEU A 54 -6.51 24.55 10.22
C LEU A 54 -5.59 25.78 10.35
N GLY A 55 -4.45 25.77 9.64
CA GLY A 55 -3.52 26.91 9.62
C GLY A 55 -4.06 28.15 8.88
N ALA A 56 -5.06 27.99 8.01
CA ALA A 56 -5.66 29.07 7.23
C ALA A 56 -6.79 29.82 7.97
N GLY A 57 -7.21 29.34 9.13
CA GLY A 57 -8.21 29.99 9.99
C GLY A 57 -9.50 29.18 10.20
N PRO A 58 -10.38 29.66 11.10
CA PRO A 58 -11.54 28.91 11.55
C PRO A 58 -12.56 28.64 10.43
N GLU A 59 -12.76 29.56 9.49
CA GLU A 59 -13.68 29.39 8.36
C GLU A 59 -13.21 28.28 7.41
N ALA A 60 -11.90 28.25 7.11
CA ALA A 60 -11.31 27.23 6.25
C ALA A 60 -11.37 25.85 6.91
N TRP A 61 -11.10 25.78 8.22
CA TRP A 61 -11.25 24.56 9.00
C TRP A 61 -12.70 24.05 9.02
N ALA A 62 -13.68 24.93 9.26
CA ALA A 62 -15.09 24.56 9.24
C ALA A 62 -15.52 24.01 7.87
N GLY A 63 -15.06 24.64 6.77
CA GLY A 63 -15.28 24.15 5.42
C GLY A 63 -14.64 22.77 5.16
N PHE A 64 -13.43 22.54 5.67
CA PHE A 64 -12.79 21.21 5.61
C PHE A 64 -13.62 20.16 6.35
N VAL A 65 -14.02 20.41 7.60
CA VAL A 65 -14.82 19.48 8.40
C VAL A 65 -16.16 19.19 7.73
N ALA A 66 -16.85 20.22 7.22
CA ALA A 66 -18.09 20.05 6.47
C ALA A 66 -17.90 19.18 5.22
N SER A 67 -16.76 19.29 4.53
CA SER A 67 -16.47 18.45 3.36
C SER A 67 -16.37 16.96 3.69
N LEU A 68 -15.96 16.58 4.90
CA LEU A 68 -15.86 15.18 5.33
C LEU A 68 -17.22 14.49 5.47
N ALA A 69 -18.31 15.25 5.58
CA ALA A 69 -19.66 14.70 5.57
C ALA A 69 -20.10 14.20 4.18
N HIS A 70 -19.33 14.47 3.12
CA HIS A 70 -19.64 13.96 1.79
C HIS A 70 -19.61 12.41 1.79
N PRO A 71 -20.61 11.72 1.20
CA PRO A 71 -20.75 10.26 1.28
C PRO A 71 -19.51 9.48 0.84
N VAL A 72 -18.75 9.99 -0.13
CA VAL A 72 -17.49 9.37 -0.57
C VAL A 72 -16.48 9.31 0.57
N TYR A 73 -16.32 10.37 1.36
CA TYR A 73 -15.42 10.34 2.52
C TYR A 73 -15.99 9.42 3.60
N VAL A 74 -17.29 9.45 3.87
CA VAL A 74 -17.90 8.55 4.87
C VAL A 74 -17.67 7.09 4.51
N VAL A 75 -17.96 6.68 3.28
CA VAL A 75 -17.73 5.31 2.79
C VAL A 75 -16.25 4.95 2.85
N TRP A 76 -15.37 5.88 2.45
CA TRP A 76 -13.92 5.69 2.53
C TRP A 76 -13.45 5.37 3.96
N HIS A 77 -13.86 6.16 4.96
CA HIS A 77 -13.45 5.97 6.36
C HIS A 77 -14.09 4.75 7.05
N VAL A 78 -15.16 4.18 6.48
CA VAL A 78 -15.76 2.94 7.00
C VAL A 78 -15.07 1.70 6.42
N LEU A 79 -14.58 1.79 5.18
CA LEU A 79 -13.93 0.68 4.48
C LEU A 79 -12.43 0.57 4.80
N MET A 80 -11.84 1.63 5.35
CA MET A 80 -10.44 1.70 5.80
C MET A 80 -10.34 1.60 7.31
#